data_AF-A0A3D4DV80-F1
#
_entry.id   AF-A0A3D4DV80-F1
#
_cell.length_a   1.000
_cell.length_b   1.000
_cell.length_c   1.000
_cell.angle_alpha   90.00
_cell.angle_beta   90.00
_cell.angle_gamma   90.00
#
_symmetry.space_group_name_H-M   'P 1'
#
loop_
_entity.id
_entity.type
_entity.pdbx_description
1 polymer ?
#
loop_
_entity_poly.entity_id
_entity_poly.type
_entity_poly.pdbx_seq_one_letter_code
_entity_poly.pdbx_strand_id
1 'polypeptide(L)'
;MRIRAKTTAGLATAAALMLGTSAFAEPDMDARLVVNEELEITTITAAPDHLEGALEQVISGWHYRGETTRAMQADDFENPAMAFVDEGLATWDTVDGTEGESCASCHGDIEESMKGVRAVMPKINAENGELWSMEDYVNDCRTNRMGAEAWNWDKGPMKTMTAAIALQSRGMPVDVAIDGAAAP
;
A
#
# COMPACT_ATOMS: atom_id res chain seq x y z
N MET A 1 6.20 -74.16 -44.55
CA MET A 1 6.80 -72.90 -45.05
C MET A 1 5.72 -71.83 -45.08
N ARG A 2 5.96 -70.68 -44.41
CA ARG A 2 5.12 -69.45 -44.24
C ARG A 2 3.92 -69.64 -43.28
N ILE A 3 3.89 -69.23 -42.00
CA ILE A 3 4.18 -67.96 -41.26
C ILE A 3 3.08 -66.87 -41.38
N ARG A 4 2.38 -66.67 -40.23
CA ARG A 4 1.72 -65.46 -39.65
C ARG A 4 0.49 -64.88 -40.38
N ALA A 5 -0.45 -64.19 -39.72
CA ALA A 5 -0.39 -63.41 -38.48
C ALA A 5 -1.73 -63.38 -37.71
N LYS A 6 -1.66 -63.27 -36.38
CA LYS A 6 -2.78 -62.85 -35.52
C LYS A 6 -2.81 -61.31 -35.53
N THR A 7 -3.92 -60.71 -35.93
CA THR A 7 -4.16 -59.27 -35.83
C THR A 7 -4.65 -58.93 -34.42
N THR A 8 -3.75 -58.40 -33.60
CA THR A 8 -4.09 -57.69 -32.37
C THR A 8 -4.58 -56.29 -32.73
N ALA A 9 -5.86 -56.00 -32.49
CA ALA A 9 -6.40 -54.65 -32.54
C ALA A 9 -5.87 -53.86 -31.34
N GLY A 10 -4.93 -52.94 -31.59
CA GLY A 10 -4.44 -52.00 -30.59
C GLY A 10 -5.47 -50.89 -30.36
N LEU A 11 -5.90 -50.73 -29.10
CA LEU A 11 -6.55 -49.50 -28.63
C LEU A 11 -5.51 -48.38 -28.66
N ALA A 12 -5.70 -47.38 -29.52
CA ALA A 12 -4.95 -46.13 -29.46
C ALA A 12 -5.65 -45.21 -28.45
N THR A 13 -5.11 -45.11 -27.23
CA THR A 13 -5.52 -44.09 -26.26
C THR A 13 -4.82 -42.79 -26.61
N ALA A 14 -5.55 -41.83 -27.18
CA ALA A 14 -5.04 -40.47 -27.36
C ALA A 14 -5.05 -39.76 -26.00
N ALA A 15 -3.89 -39.63 -25.36
CA ALA A 15 -3.72 -38.78 -24.19
C ALA A 15 -3.65 -37.32 -24.67
N ALA A 16 -4.75 -36.58 -24.51
CA ALA A 16 -4.75 -35.13 -24.69
C ALA A 16 -3.99 -34.50 -23.50
N LEU A 17 -2.78 -34.01 -23.75
CA LEU A 17 -2.05 -33.18 -22.80
C LEU A 17 -2.81 -31.86 -22.64
N MET A 18 -3.58 -31.71 -21.57
CA MET A 18 -4.10 -30.40 -21.17
C MET A 18 -2.94 -29.61 -20.57
N LEU A 19 -2.26 -28.84 -21.42
CA LEU A 19 -1.38 -27.76 -20.98
C LEU A 19 -2.27 -26.73 -20.27
N GLY A 20 -2.33 -26.80 -18.94
CA GLY A 20 -2.99 -25.78 -18.14
C GLY A 20 -2.30 -24.45 -18.40
N THR A 21 -3.00 -23.50 -19.01
CA THR A 21 -2.53 -22.12 -19.11
C THR A 21 -2.48 -21.57 -17.70
N SER A 22 -1.28 -21.38 -17.18
CA SER A 22 -1.07 -20.57 -15.98
C SER A 22 -1.61 -19.19 -16.32
N ALA A 23 -2.66 -18.75 -15.62
CA ALA A 23 -3.12 -17.37 -15.74
C ALA A 23 -2.05 -16.48 -15.09
N PHE A 24 -1.15 -15.93 -15.90
CA PHE A 24 -0.26 -14.88 -15.46
C PHE A 24 -1.09 -13.60 -15.34
N ALA A 25 -1.09 -12.98 -14.16
CA ALA A 25 -1.60 -11.62 -14.00
C ALA A 25 -0.56 -10.69 -14.62
N GLU A 26 -0.57 -10.56 -15.94
CA GLU A 26 0.30 -9.61 -16.63
C GLU A 26 -0.11 -8.18 -16.23
N PRO A 27 0.85 -7.30 -15.90
CA PRO A 27 0.53 -5.92 -15.59
C PRO A 27 0.06 -5.19 -16.84
N ASP A 28 -0.95 -4.34 -16.69
CA ASP A 28 -1.38 -3.43 -17.75
C ASP A 28 -0.43 -2.22 -17.78
N MET A 29 0.61 -2.29 -18.62
CA MET A 29 1.67 -1.27 -18.68
C MET A 29 1.24 0.05 -19.32
N ASP A 30 0.10 0.07 -20.02
CA ASP A 30 -0.43 1.27 -20.69
C ASP A 30 -1.39 2.06 -19.78
N ALA A 31 -1.92 1.42 -18.73
CA ALA A 31 -2.83 2.07 -17.80
C ALA A 31 -2.15 3.20 -17.01
N ARG A 32 -2.86 4.34 -16.85
CA ARG A 32 -2.42 5.48 -16.05
C ARG A 32 -3.43 5.76 -14.95
N LEU A 33 -2.93 6.03 -13.74
CA LEU A 33 -3.77 6.42 -12.61
C LEU A 33 -3.78 7.94 -12.48
N VAL A 34 -4.91 8.56 -12.79
CA VAL A 34 -5.19 9.96 -12.52
C VAL A 34 -6.33 10.01 -11.51
N VAL A 35 -6.05 10.44 -10.29
CA VAL A 35 -7.02 10.51 -9.20
C VAL A 35 -7.82 11.81 -9.32
N ASN A 36 -9.14 11.70 -9.26
CA ASN A 36 -10.11 12.80 -9.38
C ASN A 36 -9.92 13.64 -10.66
N GLU A 37 -9.40 13.02 -11.74
CA GLU A 37 -9.05 13.71 -12.99
C GLU A 37 -7.99 14.83 -12.87
N GLU A 38 -7.38 15.00 -11.69
CA GLU A 38 -6.51 16.13 -11.37
C GLU A 38 -5.07 15.69 -11.07
N LEU A 39 -4.90 14.60 -10.33
CA LEU A 39 -3.60 14.18 -9.80
C LEU A 39 -3.13 12.91 -10.48
N GLU A 40 -2.13 13.04 -11.36
CA GLU A 40 -1.43 11.88 -11.89
C GLU A 40 -0.50 11.25 -10.84
N ILE A 41 -0.65 9.94 -10.62
CA ILE A 41 0.17 9.16 -9.70
C ILE A 41 1.26 8.42 -10.47
N THR A 42 2.52 8.53 -10.02
CA THR A 42 3.59 7.67 -10.53
C THR A 42 3.37 6.23 -10.08
N THR A 43 2.95 5.37 -11.01
CA THR A 43 2.67 3.95 -10.74
C THR A 43 3.68 3.00 -11.39
N ILE A 44 4.58 3.52 -12.22
CA ILE A 44 5.75 2.81 -12.77
C ILE A 44 6.93 3.77 -12.68
N THR A 45 8.07 3.30 -12.19
CA THR A 45 9.34 4.06 -12.23
C THR A 45 10.54 3.11 -12.27
N ALA A 46 11.72 3.65 -12.56
CA ALA A 46 12.97 2.88 -12.50
C ALA A 46 13.17 2.29 -11.09
N ALA A 47 13.73 1.08 -11.03
CA ALA A 47 14.08 0.50 -9.74
C ALA A 47 15.16 1.35 -9.05
N PRO A 48 15.10 1.53 -7.72
CA PRO A 48 16.15 2.21 -6.98
C PRO A 48 17.47 1.41 -7.01
N ASP A 49 18.60 2.10 -6.86
CA ASP A 49 19.96 1.55 -7.01
C ASP A 49 20.22 0.27 -6.19
N HIS A 50 19.65 0.17 -4.98
CA HIS A 50 19.81 -1.01 -4.13
C HIS A 50 19.10 -2.27 -4.67
N LEU A 51 18.29 -2.15 -5.74
CA LEU A 51 17.66 -3.24 -6.47
C LEU A 51 18.27 -3.46 -7.86
N GLU A 52 19.41 -2.82 -8.17
CA GLU A 52 20.11 -2.99 -9.45
C GLU A 52 20.40 -4.47 -9.72
N GLY A 53 20.10 -4.91 -10.95
CA GLY A 53 20.27 -6.30 -11.38
C GLY A 53 19.18 -7.27 -10.90
N ALA A 54 18.33 -6.87 -9.96
CA ALA A 54 17.15 -7.64 -9.55
C ALA A 54 15.90 -7.20 -10.30
N LEU A 55 15.68 -5.88 -10.43
CA LEU A 55 14.55 -5.28 -11.12
C LEU A 55 15.03 -4.12 -11.99
N GLU A 56 14.45 -3.96 -13.18
CA GLU A 56 14.66 -2.76 -14.00
C GLU A 56 13.71 -1.63 -13.61
N GLN A 57 12.48 -1.99 -13.23
CA GLN A 57 11.40 -1.08 -12.86
C GLN A 57 10.65 -1.61 -11.65
N VAL A 58 10.13 -0.68 -10.85
CA VAL A 58 9.13 -0.98 -9.81
C VAL A 58 7.76 -0.55 -10.31
N ILE A 59 6.79 -1.44 -10.13
CA ILE A 59 5.44 -1.29 -10.68
C ILE A 59 4.47 -1.39 -9.51
N SER A 60 3.60 -0.39 -9.37
CA SER A 60 2.52 -0.40 -8.39
C SER A 60 1.63 -1.63 -8.59
N GLY A 61 1.19 -2.23 -7.48
CA GLY A 61 0.23 -3.32 -7.50
C GLY A 61 -1.05 -2.98 -8.28
N TRP A 62 -1.40 -1.70 -8.41
CA TRP A 62 -2.55 -1.25 -9.20
C TRP A 62 -2.56 -1.81 -10.65
N HIS A 63 -1.40 -1.90 -11.32
CA HIS A 63 -1.29 -2.42 -12.69
C HIS A 63 -1.68 -3.90 -12.84
N TYR A 64 -1.62 -4.65 -11.76
CA TYR A 64 -1.91 -6.08 -11.74
C TYR A 64 -3.38 -6.38 -11.36
N ARG A 65 -4.22 -5.34 -11.20
CA ARG A 65 -5.64 -5.47 -10.85
C ARG A 65 -6.49 -5.45 -12.11
N GLY A 66 -7.68 -6.05 -12.05
CA GLY A 66 -8.66 -5.94 -13.13
C GLY A 66 -9.15 -4.50 -13.28
N GLU A 67 -9.65 -4.16 -14.47
CA GLU A 67 -10.09 -2.81 -14.84
C GLU A 67 -11.04 -2.19 -13.82
N THR A 68 -12.05 -2.95 -13.35
CA THR A 68 -13.02 -2.46 -12.37
C THR A 68 -12.38 -2.10 -11.03
N THR A 69 -11.43 -2.90 -10.55
CA THR A 69 -10.69 -2.59 -9.31
C THR A 69 -9.75 -1.42 -9.49
N ARG A 70 -9.17 -1.23 -10.68
CA ARG A 70 -8.34 -0.07 -10.98
C ARG A 70 -9.15 1.23 -10.99
N ALA A 71 -10.33 1.20 -11.61
CA ALA A 71 -11.24 2.33 -11.69
C ALA A 71 -11.66 2.84 -10.31
N MET A 72 -11.93 1.95 -9.35
CA MET A 72 -12.26 2.33 -7.96
C MET A 72 -11.22 3.23 -7.29
N GLN A 73 -9.96 3.23 -7.72
CA GLN A 73 -8.91 4.08 -7.13
C GLN A 73 -8.74 5.42 -7.87
N ALA A 74 -9.36 5.59 -9.03
CA ALA A 74 -9.23 6.81 -9.85
C ALA A 74 -10.18 7.94 -9.42
N ASP A 75 -11.21 7.65 -8.62
CA ASP A 75 -12.15 8.64 -8.07
C ASP A 75 -12.33 8.38 -6.57
N ASP A 76 -12.10 9.40 -5.74
CA ASP A 76 -12.28 9.32 -4.30
C ASP A 76 -13.72 9.01 -3.88
N PHE A 77 -14.71 9.41 -4.69
CA PHE A 77 -16.10 9.06 -4.46
C PHE A 77 -16.38 7.57 -4.69
N GLU A 78 -15.67 6.95 -5.63
CA GLU A 78 -15.80 5.51 -5.92
C GLU A 78 -14.91 4.65 -5.02
N ASN A 79 -13.88 5.24 -4.40
CA ASN A 79 -12.94 4.54 -3.56
C ASN A 79 -13.53 4.25 -2.17
N PRO A 80 -13.84 2.98 -1.82
CA PRO A 80 -14.45 2.65 -0.54
C PRO A 80 -13.54 2.95 0.66
N ALA A 81 -12.24 3.16 0.45
CA ALA A 81 -11.32 3.57 1.51
C ALA A 81 -11.60 5.00 2.02
N MET A 82 -12.18 5.87 1.19
CA MET A 82 -12.33 7.29 1.53
C MET A 82 -13.32 7.53 2.67
N ALA A 83 -14.31 6.65 2.86
CA ALA A 83 -15.17 6.70 4.05
C ALA A 83 -14.38 6.53 5.36
N PHE A 84 -13.32 5.72 5.36
CA PHE A 84 -12.45 5.52 6.52
C PHE A 84 -11.42 6.63 6.68
N VAL A 85 -11.04 7.28 5.57
CA VAL A 85 -10.24 8.50 5.60
C VAL A 85 -11.03 9.62 6.26
N ASP A 86 -12.29 9.82 5.89
CA ASP A 86 -13.19 10.79 6.53
C ASP A 86 -13.37 10.51 8.02
N GLU A 87 -13.47 9.24 8.43
CA GLU A 87 -13.48 8.86 9.86
C GLU A 87 -12.18 9.27 10.57
N GLY A 88 -11.02 9.07 9.92
CA GLY A 88 -9.73 9.50 10.44
C GLY A 88 -9.61 11.02 10.56
N LEU A 89 -10.10 11.77 9.57
CA LEU A 89 -10.16 13.24 9.59
C LEU A 89 -11.06 13.73 10.73
N ALA A 90 -12.24 13.14 10.92
CA ALA A 90 -13.09 13.49 12.06
C ALA A 90 -12.42 13.16 13.41
N THR A 91 -11.68 12.05 13.47
CA THR A 91 -10.94 11.64 14.68
C THR A 91 -9.79 12.61 14.99
N TRP A 92 -9.16 13.21 13.97
CA TRP A 92 -8.09 14.18 14.13
C TRP A 92 -8.52 15.40 14.98
N ASP A 93 -9.75 15.86 14.78
CA ASP A 93 -10.33 17.00 15.50
C ASP A 93 -10.98 16.62 16.83
N THR A 94 -11.16 15.33 17.09
CA THR A 94 -11.87 14.84 18.28
C THR A 94 -10.96 14.86 19.51
N VAL A 95 -11.43 15.49 20.58
CA VAL A 95 -10.76 15.48 21.89
C VAL A 95 -10.84 14.07 22.52
N ASP A 96 -9.72 13.56 23.00
CA ASP A 96 -9.61 12.26 23.67
C ASP A 96 -8.52 12.29 24.76
N GLY A 97 -8.59 11.35 25.70
CA GLY A 97 -7.62 11.22 26.79
C GLY A 97 -7.81 12.22 27.94
N THR A 98 -6.97 12.09 28.97
CA THR A 98 -7.08 12.88 30.20
C THR A 98 -6.66 14.33 30.06
N GLU A 99 -5.86 14.64 29.05
CA GLU A 99 -5.34 15.99 28.84
C GLU A 99 -6.35 16.90 28.11
N GLY A 100 -7.45 16.34 27.60
CA GLY A 100 -8.50 17.11 26.94
C GLY A 100 -8.07 17.69 25.59
N GLU A 101 -7.10 17.05 24.93
CA GLU A 101 -6.52 17.47 23.66
C GLU A 101 -7.01 16.62 22.48
N SER A 102 -6.95 17.18 21.27
CA SER A 102 -7.11 16.45 20.00
C SER A 102 -5.79 16.44 19.22
N CYS A 103 -5.70 15.69 18.13
CA CYS A 103 -4.51 15.77 17.26
C CYS A 103 -4.34 17.20 16.71
N ALA A 104 -5.47 17.79 16.27
CA ALA A 104 -5.53 19.15 15.75
C ALA A 104 -5.12 20.22 16.76
N SER A 105 -5.34 20.01 18.07
CA SER A 105 -4.95 20.98 19.10
C SER A 105 -3.44 21.31 19.09
N CYS A 106 -2.61 20.33 18.76
CA CYS A 106 -1.15 20.43 18.74
C CYS A 106 -0.59 20.59 17.33
N HIS A 107 -1.14 19.86 16.36
CA HIS A 107 -0.62 19.81 14.99
C HIS A 107 -1.34 20.78 14.04
N GLY A 108 -2.51 21.31 14.41
CA GLY A 108 -3.33 22.17 13.55
C GLY A 108 -3.98 21.38 12.42
N ASP A 109 -4.08 22.01 11.25
CA ASP A 109 -4.63 21.40 10.05
C ASP A 109 -3.79 20.20 9.60
N ILE A 110 -4.45 19.06 9.39
CA ILE A 110 -3.79 17.83 8.97
C ILE A 110 -3.20 17.95 7.56
N GLU A 111 -3.85 18.69 6.65
CA GLU A 111 -3.40 18.83 5.26
C GLU A 111 -2.04 19.50 5.18
N GLU A 112 -1.80 20.49 6.04
CA GLU A 112 -0.55 21.24 6.11
C GLU A 112 0.48 20.52 6.99
N SER A 113 0.08 20.06 8.17
CA SER A 113 1.01 19.54 9.17
C SER A 113 1.53 18.14 8.84
N MET A 114 0.72 17.31 8.18
CA MET A 114 1.09 15.92 7.85
C MET A 114 1.54 15.75 6.39
N LYS A 115 1.64 16.85 5.64
CA LYS A 115 2.13 16.85 4.26
C LYS A 115 3.52 16.23 4.15
N GLY A 116 3.65 15.22 3.29
CA GLY A 116 4.91 14.49 3.07
C GLY A 116 5.31 13.52 4.18
N VAL A 117 4.60 13.46 5.32
CA VAL A 117 4.96 12.56 6.42
C VAL A 117 4.93 11.10 5.97
N ARG A 118 3.92 10.67 5.23
CA ARG A 118 3.82 9.27 4.79
C ARG A 118 4.89 8.88 3.78
N ALA A 119 5.39 9.83 2.98
CA ALA A 119 6.36 9.57 1.92
C ALA A 119 7.72 9.10 2.44
N VAL A 120 8.08 9.49 3.68
CA VAL A 120 9.41 9.24 4.28
C VAL A 120 9.37 8.19 5.40
N MET A 121 8.32 7.38 5.47
CA MET A 121 8.09 6.42 6.55
C MET A 121 8.22 4.97 6.08
N PRO A 122 8.72 4.04 6.92
CA PRO A 122 9.18 4.22 8.30
C PRO A 122 10.52 4.97 8.40
N LYS A 123 10.85 5.54 9.56
CA LYS A 123 12.13 6.24 9.77
C LYS A 123 12.65 6.11 11.20
N ILE A 124 13.96 6.28 11.36
CA ILE A 124 14.61 6.33 12.68
C ILE A 124 14.06 7.52 13.47
N ASN A 125 13.51 7.24 14.64
CA ASN A 125 13.09 8.25 15.61
C ASN A 125 14.34 8.89 16.24
N ALA A 126 14.38 10.22 16.24
CA ALA A 126 15.56 10.97 16.67
C ALA A 126 15.78 10.97 18.19
N GLU A 127 14.74 10.70 18.98
CA GLU A 127 14.80 10.74 20.45
C GLU A 127 15.36 9.45 21.03
N ASN A 128 14.96 8.29 20.48
CA ASN A 128 15.36 6.98 21.00
C ASN A 128 16.25 6.15 20.03
N GLY A 129 16.40 6.57 18.78
CA GLY A 129 17.19 5.87 17.78
C GLY A 129 16.56 4.60 17.22
N GLU A 130 15.28 4.35 17.50
CA GLU A 130 14.55 3.17 17.01
C GLU A 130 13.88 3.44 15.66
N LEU A 131 13.71 2.40 14.84
CA LEU A 131 12.93 2.50 13.60
C LEU A 131 11.44 2.53 13.95
N TRP A 132 10.78 3.65 13.64
CA TRP A 132 9.36 3.83 13.90
C TRP A 132 8.54 3.84 12.62
N SER A 133 7.39 3.17 12.69
CA SER A 133 6.32 3.31 11.70
C SER A 133 5.38 4.47 12.07
N MET A 134 4.36 4.71 11.25
CA MET A 134 3.35 5.75 11.52
C MET A 134 2.61 5.46 12.83
N GLU A 135 2.30 4.20 13.08
CA GLU A 135 1.54 3.71 14.21
C GLU A 135 2.27 3.94 15.54
N ASP A 136 3.61 3.82 15.55
CA ASP A 136 4.43 4.17 16.72
C ASP A 136 4.27 5.66 17.08
N TYR A 137 4.41 6.55 16.11
CA TYR A 137 4.23 8.00 16.33
C TYR A 137 2.82 8.34 16.81
N VAL A 138 1.78 7.73 16.23
CA VAL A 138 0.40 7.95 16.66
C VAL A 138 0.21 7.52 18.11
N ASN A 139 0.66 6.32 18.48
CA ASN A 139 0.50 5.83 19.85
C ASN A 139 1.38 6.57 20.87
N ASP A 140 2.56 7.04 20.48
CA ASP A 140 3.39 7.90 21.31
C ASP A 140 2.67 9.22 21.64
N CYS A 141 2.08 9.90 20.65
CA CYS A 141 1.25 11.08 20.92
C CYS A 141 0.05 10.77 21.81
N ARG A 142 -0.69 9.69 21.53
CA ARG A 142 -1.86 9.31 22.32
C ARG A 142 -1.51 9.08 23.79
N THR A 143 -0.49 8.29 24.06
CA THR A 143 -0.15 7.89 25.43
C THR A 143 0.60 8.96 26.20
N ASN A 144 1.59 9.61 25.57
CA ASN A 144 2.51 10.51 26.26
C ASN A 144 2.09 11.99 26.19
N ARG A 145 1.22 12.38 25.25
CA ARG A 145 0.80 13.78 25.08
C ARG A 145 -0.70 14.01 25.32
N MET A 146 -1.54 13.03 24.99
CA MET A 146 -3.00 13.16 25.18
C MET A 146 -3.51 12.47 26.46
N GLY A 147 -2.70 11.58 27.06
CA GLY A 147 -3.17 10.75 28.18
C GLY A 147 -4.31 9.82 27.78
N ALA A 148 -4.32 9.38 26.52
CA ALA A 148 -5.29 8.47 25.95
C ALA A 148 -4.72 7.04 25.86
N GLU A 149 -5.60 6.04 25.81
CA GLU A 149 -5.16 4.66 25.60
C GLU A 149 -4.53 4.47 24.21
N ALA A 150 -3.45 3.70 24.15
CA ALA A 150 -2.86 3.29 22.88
C ALA A 150 -3.89 2.50 22.05
N TRP A 151 -3.98 2.82 20.77
CA TRP A 151 -4.77 2.01 19.86
C TRP A 151 -4.06 0.71 19.52
N ASN A 152 -4.86 -0.33 19.33
CA ASN A 152 -4.37 -1.58 18.76
C ASN A 152 -3.87 -1.34 17.31
N TRP A 153 -2.66 -1.80 17.05
CA TRP A 153 -1.91 -1.55 15.81
C TRP A 153 -2.69 -1.80 14.52
N ASP A 154 -3.38 -2.94 14.40
CA ASP A 154 -4.08 -3.35 13.19
C ASP A 154 -5.62 -3.21 13.31
N LYS A 155 -6.10 -2.23 14.08
CA LYS A 155 -7.54 -2.01 14.31
C LYS A 155 -8.03 -0.67 13.75
N GLY A 156 -9.36 -0.56 13.64
CA GLY A 156 -10.07 0.54 13.00
C GLY A 156 -9.47 1.92 13.26
N PRO A 157 -9.37 2.38 14.53
CA PRO A 157 -8.87 3.72 14.83
C PRO A 157 -7.46 4.01 14.31
N MET A 158 -6.55 3.04 14.40
CA MET A 158 -5.20 3.19 13.87
C MET A 158 -5.20 3.21 12.34
N LYS A 159 -6.01 2.34 11.71
CA LYS A 159 -6.14 2.28 10.24
C LYS A 159 -6.73 3.55 9.65
N THR A 160 -7.78 4.09 10.25
CA THR A 160 -8.46 5.30 9.77
C THR A 160 -7.54 6.50 9.91
N MET A 161 -6.87 6.65 11.07
CA MET A 161 -5.92 7.74 11.30
C MET A 161 -4.72 7.68 10.35
N THR A 162 -4.09 6.51 10.20
CA THR A 162 -2.94 6.38 9.29
C THR A 162 -3.33 6.53 7.81
N ALA A 163 -4.55 6.17 7.42
CA ALA A 163 -5.08 6.45 6.09
C ALA A 163 -5.30 7.96 5.87
N ALA A 164 -5.85 8.68 6.85
CA ALA A 164 -6.01 10.12 6.79
C ALA A 164 -4.67 10.86 6.69
N ILE A 165 -3.64 10.43 7.44
CA ILE A 165 -2.28 10.96 7.31
C ILE A 165 -1.68 10.62 5.93
N ALA A 166 -1.89 9.40 5.43
CA ALA A 166 -1.37 8.98 4.14
C ALA A 166 -1.94 9.80 2.96
N LEU A 167 -3.22 10.19 3.04
CA LEU A 167 -3.85 11.05 2.03
C LEU A 167 -3.06 12.35 1.82
N GLN A 168 -2.51 12.93 2.90
CA GLN A 168 -1.79 14.21 2.87
C GLN A 168 -0.45 14.15 2.11
N SER A 169 -0.02 12.95 1.72
CA SER A 169 1.19 12.75 0.90
C SER A 169 0.87 12.07 -0.44
N ARG A 170 -0.41 11.96 -0.84
CA ARG A 170 -0.79 11.30 -2.08
C ARG A 170 -0.14 12.00 -3.29
N GLY A 171 0.48 11.20 -4.16
CA GLY A 171 1.22 11.68 -5.33
C GLY A 171 2.66 12.09 -5.05
N MET A 172 3.09 12.16 -3.79
CA MET A 172 4.50 12.38 -3.47
C MET A 172 5.31 11.08 -3.65
N PRO A 173 6.55 11.16 -4.18
CA PRO A 173 7.43 10.00 -4.26
C PRO A 173 7.71 9.41 -2.87
N VAL A 174 7.70 8.08 -2.77
CA VAL A 174 8.20 7.38 -1.57
C VAL A 174 9.72 7.55 -1.52
N ASP A 175 10.23 8.09 -0.42
CA ASP A 175 11.64 8.46 -0.25
C ASP A 175 12.09 8.12 1.18
N VAL A 176 12.24 6.81 1.43
CA VAL A 176 12.60 6.26 2.74
C VAL A 176 14.12 6.13 2.83
N ALA A 177 14.71 6.65 3.90
CA ALA A 177 16.14 6.50 4.17
C ALA A 177 16.50 5.02 4.40
N ILE A 178 17.59 4.58 3.76
CA ILE A 178 18.12 3.22 3.84
C ILE A 178 19.62 3.19 4.16
N ASP A 179 20.17 4.34 4.55
CA ASP A 179 21.56 4.56 4.88
C ASP A 179 21.71 5.04 6.33
N GLY A 180 22.97 5.25 6.76
CA GLY A 180 23.27 5.73 8.11
C GLY A 180 22.66 4.83 9.19
N ALA A 181 21.89 5.43 10.11
CA ALA A 181 21.21 4.69 11.17
C ALA A 181 20.04 3.82 10.67
N ALA A 182 19.55 4.04 9.44
CA ALA A 182 18.51 3.25 8.80
C ALA A 182 19.06 2.13 7.90
N ALA A 183 20.38 1.91 7.89
CA ALA A 183 20.98 0.82 7.12
C ALA A 183 20.52 -0.56 7.64
N PRO A 184 20.24 -1.53 6.74
CA PRO A 184 19.78 -2.87 7.10
C PRO A 184 20.85 -3.77 7.76
#